data_AF-A0A950P0N1-F1
#
_entry.id   AF-A0A950P0N1-F1
#
_cell.length_a   1.000
_cell.length_b   1.000
_cell.length_c   1.000
_cell.angle_alpha   90.00
_cell.angle_beta   90.00
_cell.angle_gamma   90.00
#
_symmetry.space_group_name_H-M   'P 1'
#
loop_
_entity.id
_entity.type
_entity.pdbx_description
1 polymer ?
#
loop_
_entity_poly.entity_id
_entity_poly.type
_entity_poly.pdbx_seq_one_letter_code
_entity_poly.pdbx_strand_id
1 'polypeptide(L)'
;RDETVERALEVVSELDGVDVVVWLPDPSKEEAAVRSNRGELRFSPGGDLQDTRGGRWTVEGNLSTLRAEVQDEVFLCTEYPDALARIWSALSCPTAGDVLLSAAPGYEFVDWGGADHVGGGSHGSLHRTDSLGALLWCGTGPEARTARSQWSLRDVASMVREHFGVGSPGAKRRARVADSH
;
A
#
# COMPACT_ATOMS: atom_id res chain seq x y z
N ARG A 1 1.83 -16.64 21.91
CA ARG A 1 1.49 -15.76 20.77
C ARG A 1 2.47 -16.03 19.64
N ASP A 2 3.77 -15.96 19.93
CA ASP A 2 4.84 -16.17 18.94
C ASP A 2 4.79 -17.55 18.28
N GLU A 3 4.70 -18.64 19.06
CA GLU A 3 4.62 -20.01 18.49
C GLU A 3 3.38 -20.23 17.60
N THR A 4 2.25 -19.56 17.92
CA THR A 4 1.04 -19.62 17.10
C THR A 4 1.20 -18.85 15.79
N VAL A 5 1.83 -17.68 15.83
CA VAL A 5 2.12 -16.87 14.65
C VAL A 5 3.11 -17.59 13.74
N GLU A 6 4.20 -18.15 14.29
CA GLU A 6 5.19 -18.91 13.53
C GLU A 6 4.54 -20.09 12.79
N ARG A 7 3.73 -20.88 13.49
CA ARG A 7 3.02 -22.00 12.88
C ARG A 7 2.01 -21.54 11.82
N ALA A 8 1.32 -20.42 12.04
CA ALA A 8 0.43 -19.85 11.05
C ALA A 8 1.19 -19.43 9.79
N LEU A 9 2.34 -18.76 9.95
CA LEU A 9 3.21 -18.35 8.85
C LEU A 9 3.72 -19.55 8.05
N GLU A 10 4.12 -20.65 8.70
CA GLU A 10 4.51 -21.89 8.02
C GLU A 10 3.36 -22.44 7.17
N VAL A 11 2.18 -22.60 7.75
CA VAL A 11 1.02 -23.21 7.06
C VAL A 11 0.56 -22.35 5.88
N VAL A 12 0.37 -21.05 6.08
CA VAL A 12 -0.18 -20.16 5.04
C VAL A 12 0.80 -19.89 3.90
N SER A 13 2.11 -20.05 4.13
CA SER A 13 3.13 -19.89 3.08
C SER A 13 3.12 -21.03 2.06
N GLU A 14 2.56 -22.19 2.40
CA GLU A 14 2.46 -23.37 1.53
C GLU A 14 1.14 -23.41 0.74
N LEU A 15 0.24 -22.42 0.93
CA LEU A 15 -1.04 -22.38 0.25
C LEU A 15 -0.93 -21.69 -1.10
N ASP A 16 -1.26 -22.39 -2.19
CA ASP A 16 -1.24 -21.85 -3.56
C ASP A 16 -2.07 -20.56 -3.72
N GLY A 17 -3.14 -20.41 -2.92
CA GLY A 17 -4.01 -19.25 -2.96
C GLY A 17 -3.49 -18.01 -2.24
N VAL A 18 -2.34 -18.09 -1.56
CA VAL A 18 -1.72 -16.97 -0.84
C VAL A 18 -0.48 -16.52 -1.62
N ASP A 19 -0.51 -15.29 -2.13
CA ASP A 19 0.62 -14.74 -2.89
C ASP A 19 1.60 -13.97 -2.02
N VAL A 20 1.10 -13.26 -1.01
CA VAL A 20 1.95 -12.49 -0.08
C VAL A 20 1.44 -12.65 1.34
N VAL A 21 2.36 -12.95 2.25
CA VAL A 21 2.15 -12.98 3.70
C VAL A 21 2.93 -11.82 4.30
N VAL A 22 2.30 -11.01 5.15
CA VAL A 22 2.97 -9.88 5.81
C VAL A 22 2.68 -9.86 7.31
N TRP A 23 3.68 -9.51 8.11
CA TRP A 23 3.57 -9.42 9.56
C TRP A 23 4.62 -8.46 10.14
N LEU A 24 4.45 -8.10 11.42
CA LEU A 24 5.47 -7.43 12.23
C LEU A 24 6.19 -8.50 13.07
N PRO A 25 7.45 -8.85 12.78
CA PRO A 25 8.20 -9.87 13.53
C PRO A 25 8.37 -9.49 15.01
N ASP A 26 8.60 -8.20 15.25
CA ASP A 26 8.66 -7.61 16.58
C ASP A 26 7.87 -6.29 16.54
N PRO A 27 6.67 -6.23 17.13
CA PRO A 27 5.84 -5.03 17.15
C PRO A 27 6.53 -3.81 17.77
N SER A 28 7.62 -3.99 18.52
CA SER A 28 8.39 -2.89 19.12
C SER A 28 9.47 -2.31 18.22
N LYS A 29 9.83 -2.98 17.10
CA LYS A 29 11.00 -2.63 16.27
C LYS A 29 10.69 -1.91 14.97
N GLU A 30 9.42 -1.55 14.74
CA GLU A 30 8.97 -0.83 13.54
C GLU A 30 9.50 -1.42 12.21
N GLU A 31 9.61 -2.75 12.11
CA GLU A 31 10.04 -3.45 10.90
C GLU A 31 8.93 -4.40 10.43
N ALA A 32 8.58 -4.33 9.16
CA ALA A 32 7.67 -5.25 8.50
C ALA A 32 8.44 -6.37 7.80
N ALA A 33 7.93 -7.59 7.88
CA ALA A 33 8.39 -8.72 7.08
C ALA A 33 7.33 -9.11 6.05
N VAL A 34 7.79 -9.51 4.88
CA VAL A 34 7.01 -9.92 3.73
C VAL A 34 7.57 -11.23 3.22
N ARG A 35 6.71 -12.22 3.02
CA ARG A 35 7.08 -13.51 2.42
C ARG A 35 6.17 -13.83 1.25
N SER A 36 6.76 -14.44 0.22
CA SER A 36 6.05 -15.09 -0.87
C SER A 36 6.83 -16.32 -1.32
N ASN A 37 6.30 -17.08 -2.28
CA ASN A 37 7.03 -18.18 -2.92
C ASN A 37 8.31 -17.73 -3.64
N ARG A 38 8.56 -16.42 -3.77
CA ARG A 38 9.75 -15.83 -4.40
C ARG A 38 10.83 -15.43 -3.40
N GLY A 39 10.56 -15.48 -2.09
CA GLY A 39 11.53 -15.13 -1.05
C GLY A 39 10.93 -14.37 0.12
N GLU A 40 11.82 -13.78 0.92
CA GLU A 40 11.48 -12.89 2.02
C GLU A 40 12.13 -11.52 1.82
N LEU A 41 11.42 -10.47 2.23
CA LEU A 41 11.85 -9.09 2.22
C LEU A 41 11.43 -8.43 3.53
N ARG A 42 12.29 -7.57 4.07
CA ARG A 42 12.04 -6.77 5.27
C ARG A 42 12.18 -5.30 4.95
N PHE A 43 11.36 -4.48 5.60
CA PHE A 43 11.44 -3.05 5.39
C PHE A 43 10.87 -2.25 6.56
N SER A 44 11.31 -1.00 6.68
CA SER A 44 10.86 -0.05 7.69
C SER A 44 10.84 1.38 7.12
N PRO A 45 9.99 2.29 7.66
CA PRO A 45 9.99 3.69 7.26
C PRO A 45 11.34 4.37 7.51
N GLY A 46 11.74 5.30 6.64
CA GLY A 46 13.04 5.98 6.69
C GLY A 46 14.01 5.44 5.65
N GLY A 47 15.31 5.72 5.74
CA GLY A 47 16.29 5.19 4.76
C GLY A 47 16.32 5.91 3.41
N ASP A 48 17.05 5.30 2.48
CA ASP A 48 17.51 5.97 1.25
C ASP A 48 16.61 5.70 0.04
N LEU A 49 15.96 4.53 -0.03
CA LEU A 49 15.09 4.20 -1.15
C LEU A 49 13.77 4.96 -1.08
N GLN A 50 13.31 5.47 -2.22
CA GLN A 50 12.03 6.17 -2.34
C GLN A 50 11.01 5.30 -3.07
N ASP A 51 9.77 5.22 -2.59
CA ASP A 51 8.68 4.70 -3.40
C ASP A 51 8.23 5.73 -4.46
N THR A 52 7.37 5.31 -5.39
CA THR A 52 6.89 6.19 -6.47
C THR A 52 6.10 7.42 -5.98
N ARG A 53 5.68 7.44 -4.72
CA ARG A 53 4.97 8.56 -4.08
C ARG A 53 5.86 9.37 -3.13
N GLY A 54 7.16 9.06 -3.07
CA GLY A 54 8.17 9.77 -2.29
C GLY A 54 8.30 9.33 -0.83
N GLY A 55 7.61 8.25 -0.42
CA GLY A 55 7.86 7.63 0.89
C GLY A 55 9.25 7.01 0.92
N ARG A 56 9.95 7.14 2.05
CA ARG A 56 11.32 6.61 2.21
C ARG A 56 11.30 5.30 2.98
N TRP A 57 12.06 4.33 2.48
CA TRP A 57 12.14 2.99 3.05
C TRP A 57 13.57 2.46 3.15
N THR A 58 13.89 1.86 4.30
CA THR A 58 14.98 0.89 4.41
C THR A 58 14.43 -0.44 3.95
N VAL A 59 15.08 -1.11 2.99
CA VAL A 59 14.62 -2.39 2.43
C VAL A 59 15.78 -3.37 2.40
N GLU A 60 15.56 -4.56 2.94
CA GLU A 60 16.52 -5.66 3.00
C GLU A 60 15.91 -6.96 2.50
N GLY A 61 16.73 -7.85 1.94
CA GLY A 61 16.29 -9.15 1.44
C GLY A 61 15.96 -9.15 -0.06
N ASN A 62 15.09 -10.08 -0.48
CA ASN A 62 14.87 -10.37 -1.89
C ASN A 62 13.74 -9.51 -2.49
N LEU A 63 14.09 -8.58 -3.38
CA LEU A 63 13.13 -7.71 -4.10
C LEU A 63 12.09 -8.51 -4.92
N SER A 64 12.43 -9.70 -5.42
CA SER A 64 11.47 -10.53 -6.18
C SER A 64 10.29 -10.99 -5.33
N THR A 65 10.39 -10.94 -4.00
CA THR A 65 9.30 -11.21 -3.05
C THR A 65 8.04 -10.41 -3.43
N LEU A 66 8.23 -9.11 -3.69
CA LEU A 66 7.21 -8.17 -4.14
C LEU A 66 7.29 -7.89 -5.65
N ARG A 67 8.00 -8.72 -6.42
CA ARG A 67 8.23 -8.49 -7.87
C ARG A 67 8.70 -7.05 -8.13
N ALA A 68 9.53 -6.56 -7.22
CA ALA A 68 10.01 -5.20 -7.22
C ALA A 68 11.38 -5.11 -7.87
N GLU A 69 11.72 -3.91 -8.31
CA GLU A 69 13.04 -3.54 -8.80
C GLU A 69 13.41 -2.17 -8.25
N VAL A 70 14.71 -1.87 -8.23
CA VAL A 70 15.21 -0.55 -7.86
C VAL A 70 15.83 0.10 -9.10
N GLN A 71 15.37 1.30 -9.43
CA GLN A 71 15.93 2.13 -10.49
C GLN A 71 16.18 3.53 -9.93
N ASP A 72 17.41 4.05 -10.04
CA ASP A 72 17.77 5.38 -9.56
C ASP A 72 17.31 5.67 -8.10
N GLU A 73 17.57 4.71 -7.20
CA GLU A 73 17.15 4.75 -5.78
C GLU A 73 15.63 4.74 -5.56
N VAL A 74 14.84 4.48 -6.59
CA VAL A 74 13.39 4.35 -6.51
C VAL A 74 12.99 2.88 -6.46
N PHE A 75 12.25 2.49 -5.42
CA PHE A 75 11.60 1.20 -5.30
C PHE A 75 10.35 1.18 -6.20
N LEU A 76 10.39 0.35 -7.24
CA LEU A 76 9.34 0.20 -8.23
C LEU A 76 8.67 -1.15 -8.08
N CYS A 77 7.34 -1.15 -8.08
CA CYS A 77 6.54 -2.37 -8.07
C CYS A 77 5.29 -2.19 -8.93
N THR A 78 5.24 -2.89 -10.07
CA THR A 78 4.10 -2.82 -11.00
C THR A 78 2.94 -3.72 -10.59
N GLU A 79 3.24 -4.88 -10.01
CA GLU A 79 2.21 -5.85 -9.62
C GLU A 79 1.47 -5.48 -8.34
N TYR A 80 2.13 -4.75 -7.45
CA TYR A 80 1.57 -4.28 -6.19
C TYR A 80 1.73 -2.75 -6.11
N PRO A 81 0.74 -1.97 -6.58
CA PRO A 81 0.82 -0.52 -6.56
C PRO A 81 0.96 -0.01 -5.13
N ASP A 82 1.93 0.88 -4.89
CA ASP A 82 2.21 1.49 -3.57
C ASP A 82 2.50 0.44 -2.47
N ALA A 83 3.20 -0.66 -2.83
CA ALA A 83 3.33 -1.85 -1.99
C ALA A 83 3.79 -1.57 -0.55
N LEU A 84 4.95 -0.92 -0.37
CA LEU A 84 5.55 -0.72 0.95
C LEU A 84 4.64 0.15 1.83
N ALA A 85 4.14 1.27 1.31
CA ALA A 85 3.26 2.17 2.06
C ALA A 85 1.92 1.51 2.41
N ARG A 86 1.35 0.69 1.53
CA ARG A 86 0.10 -0.03 1.80
C ARG A 86 0.27 -1.15 2.82
N ILE A 87 1.32 -1.95 2.70
CA ILE A 87 1.64 -3.00 3.67
C ILE A 87 1.87 -2.36 5.05
N TRP A 88 2.69 -1.31 5.11
CA TRP A 88 2.95 -0.58 6.34
C TRP A 88 1.66 -0.01 6.95
N SER A 89 0.85 0.69 6.15
CA SER A 89 -0.42 1.25 6.60
C SER A 89 -1.39 0.18 7.12
N ALA A 90 -1.37 -1.03 6.56
CA ALA A 90 -2.20 -2.14 7.02
C ALA A 90 -1.69 -2.71 8.35
N LEU A 91 -0.37 -2.96 8.46
CA LEU A 91 0.26 -3.48 9.67
C LEU A 91 0.22 -2.50 10.84
N SER A 92 0.28 -1.19 10.58
CA SER A 92 0.16 -0.16 11.63
C SER A 92 -1.29 0.10 12.06
N CYS A 93 -2.28 -0.58 11.49
CA CYS A 93 -3.67 -0.43 11.88
C CYS A 93 -3.90 -1.11 13.24
N PRO A 94 -4.36 -0.41 14.30
CA PRO A 94 -4.55 -1.01 15.63
C PRO A 94 -5.57 -2.16 15.67
N THR A 95 -6.40 -2.28 14.64
CA THR A 95 -7.42 -3.31 14.51
C THR A 95 -7.05 -4.39 13.49
N ALA A 96 -5.85 -4.36 12.92
CA ALA A 96 -5.34 -5.44 12.08
C ALA A 96 -4.93 -6.65 12.93
N GLY A 97 -4.97 -7.83 12.30
CA GLY A 97 -4.43 -9.05 12.88
C GLY A 97 -2.90 -9.09 12.85
N ASP A 98 -2.32 -10.05 13.57
CA ASP A 98 -0.86 -10.24 13.67
C ASP A 98 -0.21 -10.66 12.34
N VAL A 99 -0.98 -11.34 11.48
CA VAL A 99 -0.58 -11.81 10.15
C VAL A 99 -1.66 -11.37 9.16
N LEU A 100 -1.24 -10.75 8.07
CA LEU A 100 -2.12 -10.39 6.96
C LEU A 100 -1.72 -11.17 5.71
N LEU A 101 -2.73 -11.62 4.97
CA LEU A 101 -2.56 -12.42 3.76
C LEU A 101 -3.13 -11.65 2.57
N SER A 102 -2.42 -11.69 1.45
CA SER A 102 -2.94 -11.26 0.15
C SER A 102 -3.17 -12.48 -0.71
N ALA A 103 -4.39 -12.62 -1.22
CA ALA A 103 -4.75 -13.67 -2.16
C ALA A 103 -3.94 -13.54 -3.46
N ALA A 104 -3.63 -14.69 -4.06
CA ALA A 104 -3.09 -14.76 -5.41
C ALA A 104 -4.16 -14.37 -6.46
N PRO A 105 -3.77 -13.88 -7.64
CA PRO A 105 -4.73 -13.60 -8.71
C PRO A 105 -5.59 -14.83 -9.04
N GLY A 106 -6.91 -14.65 -9.07
CA GLY A 106 -7.87 -15.73 -9.32
C GLY A 106 -8.29 -16.52 -8.07
N TYR A 107 -7.78 -16.17 -6.89
CA TYR A 107 -8.18 -16.75 -5.61
C TYR A 107 -8.97 -15.75 -4.77
N GLU A 108 -9.84 -16.28 -3.92
CA GLU A 108 -10.56 -15.52 -2.90
C GLU A 108 -10.47 -16.23 -1.55
N PHE A 109 -10.51 -15.45 -0.46
CA PHE A 109 -10.64 -16.02 0.88
C PHE A 109 -12.11 -16.03 1.28
N VAL A 110 -12.64 -17.23 1.52
CA VAL A 110 -14.03 -17.41 1.93
C VAL A 110 -14.16 -17.04 3.40
N ASP A 111 -15.23 -16.31 3.73
CA ASP A 111 -15.53 -15.99 5.11
C ASP A 111 -16.02 -17.23 5.89
N TRP A 112 -16.03 -17.13 7.22
CA TRP A 112 -16.51 -18.19 8.10
C TRP A 112 -18.02 -18.43 8.00
N GLY A 113 -18.76 -17.54 7.33
CA GLY A 113 -20.19 -17.65 7.08
C GLY A 113 -20.53 -18.52 5.87
N GLY A 114 -19.53 -18.95 5.10
CA GLY A 114 -19.75 -19.70 3.86
C GLY A 114 -20.48 -18.87 2.80
N ALA A 115 -20.41 -17.54 2.90
CA ALA A 115 -20.94 -16.66 1.87
C ALA A 115 -19.90 -16.55 0.76
N ASP A 116 -20.03 -17.43 -0.22
CA ASP A 116 -19.35 -17.34 -1.49
C ASP A 116 -20.03 -16.28 -2.36
N HIS A 117 -19.22 -15.43 -3.01
CA HIS A 117 -19.66 -14.77 -4.23
C HIS A 117 -19.71 -15.82 -5.34
N VAL A 118 -20.60 -16.82 -5.26
CA VAL A 118 -20.74 -17.84 -6.32
C VAL A 118 -21.11 -17.13 -7.63
N GLY A 119 -20.11 -16.90 -8.48
CA GLY A 119 -20.24 -16.15 -9.73
C GLY A 119 -19.97 -14.64 -9.65
N GLY A 120 -19.47 -14.11 -8.53
CA GLY A 120 -18.99 -12.73 -8.38
C GLY A 120 -17.48 -12.65 -8.15
N GLY A 121 -16.85 -11.54 -8.51
CA GLY A 121 -15.43 -11.32 -8.18
C GLY A 121 -15.25 -10.93 -6.70
N SER A 122 -14.16 -11.39 -6.10
CA SER A 122 -13.66 -10.88 -4.82
C SER A 122 -12.56 -9.83 -5.06
N HIS A 123 -12.27 -9.04 -4.03
CA HIS A 123 -11.27 -7.97 -4.08
C HIS A 123 -10.57 -7.84 -2.73
N GLY A 124 -9.51 -7.03 -2.68
CA GLY A 124 -8.80 -6.70 -1.44
C GLY A 124 -7.42 -7.33 -1.35
N SER A 125 -6.97 -8.03 -2.40
CA SER A 125 -5.57 -8.38 -2.53
C SER A 125 -4.71 -7.12 -2.73
N LEU A 126 -3.41 -7.25 -2.46
CA LEU A 126 -2.42 -6.22 -2.73
C LEU A 126 -2.23 -6.01 -4.25
N HIS A 127 -2.60 -7.02 -5.05
CA HIS A 127 -2.38 -7.07 -6.48
C HIS A 127 -3.08 -5.94 -7.22
N ARG A 128 -2.48 -5.50 -8.33
CA ARG A 128 -2.95 -4.36 -9.12
C ARG A 128 -4.37 -4.52 -9.66
N THR A 129 -4.83 -5.76 -9.90
CA THR A 129 -6.20 -6.06 -10.38
C THR A 129 -7.28 -5.61 -9.40
N ASP A 130 -6.97 -5.64 -8.11
CA ASP A 130 -7.92 -5.31 -7.04
C ASP A 130 -7.67 -3.91 -6.49
N SER A 131 -6.56 -3.28 -6.91
CA SER A 131 -6.06 -2.04 -6.33
C SER A 131 -6.20 -0.84 -7.25
N LEU A 132 -6.15 -1.05 -8.57
CA LEU A 132 -6.25 0.03 -9.55
C LEU A 132 -7.72 0.33 -9.87
N GLY A 133 -8.05 1.63 -9.83
CA GLY A 133 -9.34 2.16 -10.27
C GLY A 133 -9.15 3.35 -11.21
N ALA A 134 -10.24 3.80 -11.80
CA ALA A 134 -10.24 5.00 -12.65
C ALA A 134 -10.45 6.27 -11.81
N LEU A 135 -9.60 7.28 -12.03
CA LEU A 135 -9.78 8.63 -11.51
C LEU A 135 -9.97 9.60 -12.67
N LEU A 136 -11.07 10.36 -12.64
CA LEU A 136 -11.43 11.37 -13.63
C LEU A 136 -11.73 12.68 -12.90
N TRP A 137 -11.26 13.81 -13.42
CA TRP A 137 -11.56 15.14 -12.90
C TRP A 137 -11.78 16.15 -14.03
N CYS A 138 -12.62 17.14 -13.76
CA CYS A 138 -12.88 18.26 -14.66
C CYS A 138 -13.21 19.49 -13.80
N GLY A 139 -12.63 20.65 -14.13
CA GLY A 139 -12.86 21.89 -13.37
C GLY A 139 -12.30 21.91 -11.94
N THR A 140 -11.45 20.94 -11.58
CA THR A 140 -10.75 20.85 -10.30
C THR A 140 -9.44 20.07 -10.47
N GLY A 141 -8.57 20.07 -9.47
CA GLY A 141 -7.31 19.33 -9.47
C GLY A 141 -6.25 19.94 -10.38
N PRO A 142 -5.10 19.25 -10.54
CA PRO A 142 -4.01 19.76 -11.35
C PRO A 142 -4.35 19.73 -12.85
N GLU A 143 -3.65 20.57 -13.61
CA GLU A 143 -3.83 20.74 -15.05
C GLU A 143 -3.60 19.45 -15.85
N ALA A 144 -2.73 18.56 -15.38
CA ALA A 144 -2.36 17.34 -16.07
C ALA A 144 -2.25 16.13 -15.14
N ARG A 145 -2.58 14.95 -15.67
CA ARG A 145 -2.41 13.65 -14.96
C ARG A 145 -0.97 13.42 -14.51
N THR A 146 0.00 13.94 -15.24
CA THR A 146 1.43 13.80 -14.98
C THR A 146 1.92 14.58 -13.76
N ALA A 147 1.07 15.38 -13.12
CA ALA A 147 1.39 16.03 -11.84
C ALA A 147 1.75 15.03 -10.73
N ARG A 148 1.36 13.76 -10.87
CA ARG A 148 1.83 12.64 -10.03
C ARG A 148 2.18 11.45 -10.92
N SER A 149 3.26 10.77 -10.56
CA SER A 149 3.66 9.46 -11.12
C SER A 149 2.60 8.39 -10.85
N GLN A 150 2.05 8.38 -9.64
CA GLN A 150 1.03 7.44 -9.18
C GLN A 150 -0.06 8.15 -8.37
N TRP A 151 -1.32 7.87 -8.69
CA TRP A 151 -2.50 8.45 -8.06
C TRP A 151 -3.11 7.50 -7.01
N SER A 152 -3.68 8.08 -5.96
CA SER A 152 -4.34 7.37 -4.85
C SER A 152 -5.65 8.08 -4.47
N LEU A 153 -6.57 7.35 -3.84
CA LEU A 153 -7.78 7.93 -3.23
C LEU A 153 -7.46 9.07 -2.25
N ARG A 154 -6.28 9.02 -1.60
CA ARG A 154 -5.81 10.08 -0.69
C ARG A 154 -5.62 11.43 -1.40
N ASP A 155 -5.36 11.42 -2.71
CA ASP A 155 -5.15 12.64 -3.48
C ASP A 155 -6.47 13.40 -3.74
N VAL A 156 -7.60 12.70 -3.81
CA VAL A 156 -8.93 13.26 -4.10
C VAL A 156 -9.34 14.30 -3.06
N ALA A 157 -9.08 14.02 -1.78
CA ALA A 157 -9.44 14.93 -0.69
C ALA A 157 -8.79 16.32 -0.85
N SER A 158 -7.55 16.37 -1.34
CA SER A 158 -6.86 17.65 -1.59
C SER A 158 -7.50 18.43 -2.74
N MET A 159 -7.86 17.76 -3.84
CA MET A 159 -8.52 18.36 -5.00
C MET A 159 -9.88 18.95 -4.61
N VAL A 160 -10.67 18.21 -3.81
CA VAL A 160 -11.98 18.69 -3.32
C VAL A 160 -11.81 19.92 -2.42
N ARG A 161 -10.87 19.89 -1.48
CA ARG A 161 -10.62 21.02 -0.58
C ARG A 161 -10.20 22.28 -1.33
N GLU A 162 -9.30 22.14 -2.30
CA GLU A 162 -8.84 23.26 -3.13
C GLU A 162 -9.98 23.89 -3.93
N HIS A 163 -10.83 23.06 -4.55
CA HIS A 163 -12.00 23.54 -5.31
C HIS A 163 -12.93 24.43 -4.48
N PHE A 164 -13.17 24.05 -3.21
CA PHE A 164 -14.02 24.82 -2.30
C PHE A 164 -13.27 25.91 -1.53
N GLY A 165 -11.98 26.15 -1.81
CA GLY A 165 -11.17 27.15 -1.11
C GLY A 165 -10.93 26.82 0.38
N VAL A 166 -11.11 25.56 0.77
CA VAL A 166 -10.85 25.09 2.13
C VAL A 166 -9.36 24.78 2.24
N GLY A 167 -8.63 25.57 3.04
CA GLY A 167 -7.19 25.36 3.22
C GLY A 167 -6.85 23.94 3.69
N SER A 168 -5.68 23.44 3.27
CA SER A 168 -5.14 22.18 3.79
C SER A 168 -4.92 22.28 5.31
N PRO A 169 -5.25 21.25 6.10
CA PRO A 169 -4.91 21.23 7.51
C PRO A 169 -3.39 21.40 7.65
N GLY A 170 -2.94 22.47 8.32
CA GLY A 170 -1.52 22.76 8.56
C GLY A 170 -0.84 23.72 7.57
N ALA A 171 -1.50 24.16 6.50
CA ALA A 171 -0.94 25.22 5.65
C ALA A 171 -1.10 26.59 6.34
N LYS A 172 0.00 27.18 6.84
CA LYS A 172 0.01 28.57 7.28
C LYS A 172 -0.47 29.45 6.12
N ARG A 173 -1.50 30.28 6.35
CA ARG A 173 -1.96 31.29 5.38
C ARG A 173 -0.76 32.13 4.95
N ARG A 174 -0.35 32.06 3.68
CA ARG A 174 0.43 33.15 3.09
C ARG A 174 -0.53 34.31 2.89
N ALA A 175 -0.26 35.42 3.57
CA ALA A 175 -0.97 36.67 3.34
C ALA A 175 -0.77 37.05 1.86
N ARG A 176 -1.87 37.18 1.12
CA ARG A 176 -1.83 37.90 -0.16
C ARG A 176 -1.68 39.37 0.19
N VAL A 177 -0.55 39.97 -0.19
CA VAL A 177 -0.44 41.43 -0.26
C VAL A 177 -1.34 41.83 -1.42
N ALA A 178 -2.35 42.65 -1.13
CA ALA A 178 -3.18 43.25 -2.16
C ALA A 178 -2.36 44.38 -2.81
N ASP A 179 -2.01 44.21 -4.07
CA ASP A 179 -1.57 45.35 -4.88
C ASP A 179 -2.78 46.24 -5.16
N SER A 180 -2.70 47.46 -4.64
CA SER A 180 -3.67 48.53 -4.86
C SER A 180 -3.49 49.16 -6.23
N HIS A 181 -4.53 49.12 -7.06
CA HIS A 181 -4.76 50.05 -8.16
C HIS A 181 -6.15 50.68 -8.00
#